data_AF-H8PG67-F1
#
_entry.id   AF-H8PG67-F1
#
_cell.length_a   1.000
_cell.length_b   1.000
_cell.length_c   1.000
_cell.angle_alpha   90.00
_cell.angle_beta   90.00
_cell.angle_gamma   90.00
#
_symmetry.space_group_name_H-M   'P 1'
#
loop_
_entity.id
_entity.type
_entity.pdbx_description
1 polymer ?
#
loop_
_entity_poly.entity_id
_entity_poly.type
_entity_poly.pdbx_seq_one_letter_code
_entity_poly.pdbx_strand_id
1 'polypeptide(L)'
;MKTLLLTLVVVTIVRLDLGYTLTCYTSLNRESKTCPSGQNLCVTKTWCGEMCSIRGKRVELGCAATCPIRTPGLDFTVCTTDNCNPVPEREEISMLLSSILDHP
;
A
#
# COMPACT_ATOMS: atom_id res chain seq x y z
N MET A 1 -40.49 14.39 15.36
CA MET A 1 -39.24 15.13 15.08
C MET A 1 -37.99 14.22 14.93
N LYS A 2 -38.13 12.90 14.83
CA LYS A 2 -36.98 11.96 14.79
C LYS A 2 -36.44 11.69 13.37
N THR A 3 -37.28 11.85 12.34
CA THR A 3 -36.95 11.66 10.93
C THR A 3 -35.94 12.67 10.41
N LEU A 4 -36.08 13.95 10.77
CA LEU A 4 -35.14 15.01 10.38
C LEU A 4 -33.71 14.76 10.89
N LEU A 5 -33.59 14.32 12.15
CA LEU A 5 -32.29 14.00 12.75
C LEU A 5 -31.64 12.80 12.05
N LEU A 6 -32.41 11.72 11.81
CA LEU A 6 -31.93 10.55 11.08
C LEU A 6 -31.49 10.89 9.66
N THR A 7 -32.27 11.70 8.92
CA THR A 7 -31.90 12.13 7.56
C THR A 7 -30.62 12.97 7.56
N LEU A 8 -30.44 13.85 8.54
CA LEU A 8 -29.25 14.68 8.63
C LEU A 8 -28.01 13.82 8.87
N VAL A 9 -28.09 12.87 9.80
CA VAL A 9 -27.00 11.93 10.14
C VAL A 9 -26.61 11.06 8.93
N VAL A 10 -27.58 10.49 8.23
CA VAL A 10 -27.32 9.67 7.02
C VAL A 10 -26.65 10.50 5.93
N VAL A 11 -27.12 11.73 5.68
CA VAL A 11 -26.50 12.62 4.69
C VAL A 11 -25.06 12.96 5.08
N THR A 12 -24.78 13.24 6.35
CA THR A 12 -23.41 13.54 6.80
C THR A 12 -22.48 12.34 6.69
N ILE A 13 -22.95 11.12 6.98
CA ILE A 13 -22.12 9.91 6.86
C ILE A 13 -21.81 9.63 5.39
N VAL A 14 -22.83 9.67 4.52
CA VAL A 14 -22.63 9.46 3.07
C VAL A 14 -21.73 10.53 2.46
N ARG A 15 -21.85 11.80 2.89
CA ARG A 15 -20.97 12.90 2.44
C ARG A 15 -19.53 12.73 2.95
N LEU A 16 -19.36 12.18 4.16
CA LEU A 16 -18.04 11.91 4.72
C LEU A 16 -17.34 10.77 3.98
N ASP A 17 -18.06 9.69 3.66
CA ASP A 17 -17.56 8.58 2.83
C ASP A 17 -17.23 9.02 1.40
N LEU A 18 -18.01 9.93 0.80
CA LEU A 18 -17.71 10.49 -0.53
C LEU A 18 -16.50 11.45 -0.53
N GLY A 19 -16.21 12.07 0.62
CA GLY A 19 -15.15 13.06 0.77
C GLY A 19 -13.84 12.50 1.32
N TYR A 20 -13.86 11.29 1.89
CA TYR A 20 -12.65 10.65 2.38
C TYR A 20 -11.75 10.25 1.20
N THR A 21 -10.54 10.75 1.23
CA THR A 21 -9.52 10.45 0.22
C THR A 21 -8.41 9.67 0.91
N LEU A 22 -8.19 8.45 0.44
CA LEU A 22 -7.14 7.58 0.95
C LEU A 22 -5.77 8.24 0.76
N THR A 23 -4.89 8.15 1.75
CA THR A 23 -3.48 8.51 1.62
C THR A 23 -2.62 7.25 1.58
N CYS A 24 -1.59 7.23 0.74
CA CYS A 24 -0.66 6.09 0.64
C CYS A 24 0.78 6.59 0.52
N TYR A 25 1.73 5.74 0.89
CA TYR A 25 3.12 5.98 0.52
C TYR A 25 3.32 5.79 -0.98
N THR A 26 4.08 6.69 -1.60
CA THR A 26 4.39 6.64 -3.04
C THR A 26 5.88 6.47 -3.33
N SER A 27 6.72 6.52 -2.30
CA SER A 27 8.17 6.36 -2.45
C SER A 27 8.81 5.71 -1.23
N LEU A 28 10.01 5.16 -1.43
CA LEU A 28 10.82 4.57 -0.37
C LEU A 28 11.36 5.61 0.64
N ASN A 29 11.16 6.91 0.38
CA ASN A 29 11.48 7.97 1.32
C ASN A 29 10.33 8.27 2.29
N ARG A 30 9.33 7.38 2.38
CA ARG A 30 8.11 7.55 3.21
C ARG A 30 7.30 8.79 2.83
N GLU A 31 7.35 9.18 1.56
CA GLU A 31 6.52 10.26 1.03
C GLU A 31 5.07 9.78 0.93
N SER A 32 4.16 10.42 1.67
CA SER A 32 2.73 10.14 1.65
C SER A 32 2.00 11.12 0.73
N LYS A 33 1.09 10.61 -0.09
CA LYS A 33 0.24 11.42 -0.97
C LYS A 33 -1.20 10.98 -0.88
N THR A 34 -2.11 11.95 -1.02
CA THR A 34 -3.52 11.70 -1.25
C THR A 34 -3.71 11.02 -2.60
N CYS A 35 -4.39 9.89 -2.60
CA CYS A 35 -4.71 9.15 -3.81
C CYS A 35 -5.74 9.91 -4.67
N PRO A 36 -5.64 9.81 -6.01
CA PRO A 36 -6.66 10.33 -6.92
C PRO A 36 -8.05 9.75 -6.61
N SER A 37 -9.10 10.52 -6.92
CA SER A 37 -10.48 10.04 -6.77
C SER A 37 -10.70 8.71 -7.49
N GLY A 38 -11.30 7.75 -6.78
CA GLY A 38 -11.53 6.39 -7.28
C GLY A 38 -10.36 5.42 -7.06
N GLN A 39 -9.22 5.87 -6.52
CA GLN A 39 -8.11 5.01 -6.10
C GLN A 39 -8.15 4.76 -4.60
N ASN A 40 -8.93 3.76 -4.20
CA ASN A 40 -9.22 3.46 -2.80
C ASN A 40 -8.36 2.30 -2.25
N LEU A 41 -7.22 2.03 -2.89
CA LEU A 41 -6.28 0.98 -2.50
C LEU A 41 -4.87 1.53 -2.46
N CYS A 42 -4.15 1.30 -1.37
CA CYS A 42 -2.70 1.38 -1.36
C CYS A 42 -2.12 0.07 -1.88
N VAL A 43 -1.09 0.15 -2.70
CA VAL A 43 -0.43 -1.00 -3.33
C VAL A 43 1.06 -0.95 -3.07
N THR A 44 1.62 -2.09 -2.67
CA THR A 44 3.05 -2.37 -2.73
C THR A 44 3.27 -3.44 -3.79
N LYS A 45 4.07 -3.12 -4.80
CA LYS A 45 4.53 -4.05 -5.83
C LYS A 45 5.98 -4.38 -5.57
N THR A 46 6.31 -5.67 -5.50
CA THR A 46 7.70 -6.12 -5.38
C THR A 46 8.05 -7.12 -6.45
N TRP A 47 9.30 -7.07 -6.93
CA TRP A 47 9.77 -7.96 -7.98
C TRP A 47 11.28 -8.13 -7.97
N CYS A 48 11.74 -9.22 -8.54
CA CYS A 48 13.15 -9.54 -8.68
C CYS A 48 13.61 -9.06 -10.06
N GLY A 49 14.53 -8.09 -10.11
CA GLY A 49 15.16 -7.67 -11.37
C GLY A 49 16.55 -8.26 -11.57
N GLU A 50 17.29 -7.77 -12.57
CA GLU A 50 18.64 -8.29 -12.91
C GLU A 50 19.61 -8.37 -11.73
N MET A 51 19.58 -7.38 -10.84
CA MET A 51 20.50 -7.26 -9.71
C MET A 51 19.88 -7.76 -8.39
N CYS A 52 18.84 -8.58 -8.45
CA CYS A 52 18.08 -8.99 -7.26
C CYS A 52 18.91 -9.79 -6.25
N SER A 53 19.83 -10.65 -6.72
CA SER A 53 20.73 -11.40 -5.85
C SER A 53 21.70 -10.52 -5.06
N ILE A 54 21.95 -9.28 -5.51
CA ILE A 54 22.93 -8.36 -4.91
C ILE A 54 22.22 -7.21 -4.17
N ARG A 55 21.08 -6.73 -4.68
CA ARG A 55 20.35 -5.56 -4.15
C ARG A 55 19.00 -5.90 -3.51
N GLY A 56 18.59 -7.16 -3.54
CA GLY A 56 17.26 -7.59 -3.09
C GLY A 56 16.15 -7.27 -4.10
N LYS A 57 14.91 -7.55 -3.69
CA LYS A 57 13.72 -7.24 -4.49
C LYS A 57 13.57 -5.73 -4.66
N ARG A 58 13.13 -5.31 -5.85
CA ARG A 58 12.63 -3.95 -6.09
C ARG A 58 11.26 -3.78 -5.47
N VAL A 59 10.96 -2.56 -5.06
CA VAL A 59 9.73 -2.18 -4.37
C VAL A 59 9.21 -0.90 -5.00
N GLU A 60 7.92 -0.90 -5.35
CA GLU A 60 7.17 0.24 -5.87
C GLU A 60 5.90 0.40 -5.03
N LEU A 61 5.59 1.63 -4.65
CA LEU A 61 4.51 1.98 -3.73
C LEU A 61 3.58 2.95 -4.44
N GLY A 62 2.27 2.83 -4.24
CA GLY A 62 1.33 3.79 -4.81
C GLY A 62 -0.13 3.49 -4.50
N CYS A 63 -0.99 4.12 -5.29
CA CYS A 63 -2.44 3.99 -5.21
C CYS A 63 -2.97 3.20 -6.42
N ALA A 64 -4.09 2.50 -6.25
CA ALA A 64 -4.78 1.83 -7.35
C ALA A 64 -6.31 1.89 -7.18
N ALA A 65 -7.02 1.87 -8.31
CA ALA A 65 -8.49 1.76 -8.33
C ALA A 65 -8.96 0.32 -8.12
N THR A 66 -8.17 -0.66 -8.57
CA THR A 66 -8.50 -2.09 -8.50
C THR A 66 -7.30 -2.88 -8.02
N CYS A 67 -7.55 -4.04 -7.41
CA CYS A 67 -6.49 -4.97 -7.05
C CYS A 67 -5.75 -5.43 -8.32
N PRO A 68 -4.41 -5.33 -8.38
CA PRO A 68 -3.64 -5.76 -9.54
C PRO A 68 -3.81 -7.27 -9.80
N ILE A 69 -3.74 -7.67 -11.08
CA ILE A 69 -3.76 -9.08 -11.47
C ILE A 69 -2.43 -9.71 -11.05
N ARG A 70 -2.48 -10.90 -10.42
CA ARG A 70 -1.27 -11.66 -10.09
C ARG A 70 -0.56 -12.09 -11.37
N THR A 71 0.69 -11.69 -11.50
CA THR A 71 1.57 -12.03 -12.62
C THR A 71 2.79 -12.77 -12.07
N PRO A 72 3.26 -13.86 -12.70
CA PRO A 72 4.44 -14.57 -12.26
C PRO A 72 5.64 -13.61 -12.09
N GLY A 73 6.32 -13.70 -10.94
CA GLY A 73 7.47 -12.84 -10.62
C GLY A 73 7.14 -11.44 -10.11
N LEU A 74 5.85 -11.07 -10.02
CA LEU A 74 5.38 -9.85 -9.37
C LEU A 74 4.53 -10.19 -8.14
N ASP A 75 4.99 -9.74 -6.98
CA ASP A 75 4.24 -9.83 -5.73
C ASP A 75 3.53 -8.50 -5.48
N PHE A 76 2.22 -8.53 -5.23
CA PHE A 76 1.42 -7.35 -4.89
C PHE A 76 0.77 -7.51 -3.52
N THR A 77 0.94 -6.51 -2.67
CA THR A 77 0.23 -6.35 -1.40
C THR A 77 -0.70 -5.15 -1.53
N VAL A 78 -1.96 -5.32 -1.12
CA VAL A 78 -2.99 -4.26 -1.19
C VAL A 78 -3.65 -4.06 0.16
N CYS A 79 -4.05 -2.82 0.45
CA CYS A 79 -4.76 -2.45 1.68
C CYS A 79 -5.55 -1.15 1.49
N THR A 80 -6.48 -0.84 2.40
CA THR A 80 -7.53 0.19 2.19
C THR A 80 -7.53 1.29 3.27
N THR A 81 -6.52 1.35 4.14
CA THR A 81 -6.43 2.36 5.21
C THR A 81 -5.27 3.31 4.96
N ASP A 82 -5.32 4.50 5.53
CA ASP A 82 -4.26 5.51 5.34
C ASP A 82 -2.86 4.95 5.62
N ASN A 83 -1.95 5.15 4.66
CA ASN A 83 -0.53 4.80 4.72
C ASN A 83 -0.26 3.35 5.13
N CYS A 84 -1.17 2.44 4.79
CA CYS A 84 -1.09 1.03 5.15
C CYS A 84 -0.09 0.21 4.34
N ASN A 85 0.56 0.82 3.33
CA ASN A 85 1.59 0.20 2.50
C ASN A 85 2.99 0.59 3.01
N PRO A 86 3.49 -0.03 4.09
CA PRO A 86 4.72 0.43 4.74
C PRO A 86 5.91 0.41 3.79
N VAL A 87 6.78 1.40 3.95
CA VAL A 87 8.10 1.37 3.32
C VAL A 87 8.92 0.27 4.01
N PRO A 88 9.45 -0.71 3.27
CA PRO A 88 10.26 -1.76 3.86
C PRO A 88 11.52 -1.17 4.48
N GLU A 89 11.81 -1.56 5.72
CA GLU A 89 13.00 -1.11 6.42
C GLU A 89 14.23 -1.84 5.89
N ARG A 90 15.31 -1.10 5.66
CA ARG A 90 16.57 -1.58 5.06
C ARG A 90 17.16 -2.80 5.80
N GLU A 91 16.78 -3.05 7.05
CA GLU A 91 17.26 -4.16 7.87
C GLU A 91 16.67 -5.54 7.50
N GLU A 92 15.52 -5.64 6.83
CA GLU A 92 14.99 -6.95 6.39
C GLU A 92 15.77 -7.55 5.20
N ILE A 93 16.58 -6.75 4.48
CA ILE A 93 17.47 -7.25 3.41
C ILE A 93 18.74 -7.89 4.01
N SER A 94 19.15 -7.48 5.22
CA SER A 94 20.35 -7.99 5.89
C SER A 94 20.12 -9.37 6.53
N MET A 95 18.94 -9.62 7.10
CA MET A 95 18.65 -10.89 7.81
C MET A 95 18.54 -12.11 6.88
N LEU A 96 18.24 -11.94 5.58
CA LEU A 96 18.21 -13.05 4.63
C LEU A 96 19.60 -13.49 4.14
N LEU A 97 20.64 -12.66 4.32
CA LEU A 97 22.02 -13.02 3.99
C LEU A 97 22.70 -13.80 5.12
N SER A 98 22.31 -13.57 6.38
CA SER A 98 22.88 -14.28 7.53
C SER A 98 22.50 -15.76 7.56
N SER A 99 21.29 -16.14 7.11
CA SER A 99 20.83 -17.54 7.14
C SER A 99 21.53 -18.48 6.15
N ILE A 100 22.35 -17.97 5.24
CA ILE A 100 23.08 -18.78 4.24
C ILE A 100 24.51 -19.13 4.72
N LEU A 101 25.05 -18.41 5.72
CA LEU A 101 26.39 -18.67 6.28
C LEU A 101 26.39 -19.60 7.51
N ASP A 102 25.22 -20.03 7.98
CA ASP A 102 25.03 -20.91 9.15
C ASP A 102 24.69 -22.37 8.78
N HIS A 103 25.14 -22.88 7.62
CA HIS A 103 25.15 -24.32 7.37
C HIS A 103 26.60 -24.84 7.36
N PRO A 104 26.97 -25.78 8.25
CA PRO A 104 28.29 -26.39 8.29
C PRO A 104 28.57 -27.31 7.08
#